data_AF-A0A8W8LGS4-F1
#
_entry.id   AF-A0A8W8LGS4-F1
#
_cell.length_a   1.000
_cell.length_b   1.000
_cell.length_c   1.000
_cell.angle_alpha   90.00
_cell.angle_beta   90.00
_cell.angle_gamma   90.00
#
_symmetry.space_group_name_H-M   'P 1'
#
loop_
_entity.id
_entity.type
_entity.pdbx_description
1 polymer ?
#
loop_
_entity_poly.entity_id
_entity_poly.type
_entity_poly.pdbx_seq_one_letter_code
_entity_poly.pdbx_strand_id
1 'polypeptide(L)'
;MPKGNRVVNMSRGIRFYVNCDKIFEHPRGATQEEVNPPESPENRTNMVQGDLIDGDFLVFIIITSISILCGTVGNALVIAVFVSNKQHFPKRTYILTLAVVDLVVMVLVAPYSIVFELRLVTNDFLCHALEIIRHTLIGYSNLVLMFIASERFLLVWKPLKIVTNRTKRVCIIGFFIFSIACASPSAAVYKTKKKAHWCFCGIDPYAKRPK
;
A
#
# COMPACT_ATOMS: atom_id res chain seq x y z
N MET A 1 -1.40 20.63 25.91
CA MET A 1 -0.29 20.77 24.95
C MET A 1 0.15 19.38 24.48
N PRO A 2 0.04 19.02 23.20
CA PRO A 2 0.41 17.68 22.74
C PRO A 2 1.94 17.56 22.67
N LYS A 3 2.51 16.72 23.55
CA LYS A 3 3.95 16.42 23.56
C LYS A 3 4.28 15.53 22.36
N GLY A 4 5.07 16.08 21.43
CA GLY A 4 5.26 15.64 20.05
C GLY A 4 5.91 14.27 19.80
N ASN A 5 5.82 13.88 18.53
CA ASN A 5 6.51 12.77 17.89
C ASN A 5 8.02 12.88 18.16
N ARG A 6 8.66 11.80 18.58
CA ARG A 6 10.09 11.80 18.89
C ARG A 6 10.85 11.19 17.71
N VAL A 7 11.65 12.00 17.02
CA VAL A 7 12.62 11.52 16.03
C VAL A 7 13.84 11.03 16.81
N VAL A 8 14.14 9.73 16.76
CA VAL A 8 15.35 9.18 17.39
C VAL A 8 16.38 8.95 16.29
N ASN A 9 17.45 9.72 16.34
CA ASN A 9 18.53 9.64 15.37
C ASN A 9 19.57 8.64 15.90
N MET A 10 19.50 7.39 15.45
CA MET A 10 20.45 6.34 15.84
C MET A 10 21.39 6.09 14.67
N SER A 11 22.32 7.03 14.47
CA SER A 11 23.54 7.00 13.64
C SER A 11 23.52 6.45 12.20
N ARG A 12 22.42 5.92 11.63
CA ARG A 12 22.41 5.31 10.27
C ARG A 12 21.09 5.31 9.49
N GLY A 13 19.97 5.78 10.05
CA GLY A 13 18.72 5.88 9.27
C GLY A 13 17.62 6.58 10.06
N ILE A 14 16.93 7.54 9.42
CA ILE A 14 15.80 8.25 10.04
C ILE A 14 14.60 7.31 10.00
N ARG A 15 14.31 6.64 11.11
CA ARG A 15 13.08 5.86 11.27
C ARG A 15 12.16 6.58 12.25
N PHE A 16 10.93 6.85 11.80
CA PHE A 16 9.91 7.51 12.62
C PHE A 16 9.26 6.45 13.52
N TYR A 17 9.21 6.73 14.82
CA TYR A 17 8.56 5.83 15.76
C TYR A 17 7.57 6.59 16.64
N VAL A 18 6.41 6.00 16.89
CA VAL A 18 5.39 6.56 17.78
C VAL A 18 5.39 5.78 19.10
N ASN A 19 5.54 6.49 20.21
CA ASN A 19 5.60 5.91 21.55
C ASN A 19 4.21 5.44 21.97
N CYS A 20 4.09 4.16 22.30
CA CYS A 20 2.83 3.46 22.52
C CYS A 20 2.23 3.72 23.91
N ASP A 21 3.02 4.21 24.88
CA ASP A 21 2.54 4.48 26.24
C ASP A 21 1.61 5.71 26.32
N LYS A 22 1.45 6.46 25.23
CA LYS A 22 0.51 7.60 25.13
C LYS A 22 -0.85 7.29 24.51
N ILE A 23 -1.03 6.11 23.91
CA ILE A 23 -2.29 5.74 23.22
C ILE A 23 -3.22 4.94 24.15
N PHE A 24 -2.69 4.38 25.25
CA PHE A 24 -3.39 3.43 26.12
C PHE A 24 -3.35 3.89 27.60
N GLU A 25 -4.05 4.98 27.96
CA GLU A 25 -4.53 5.21 29.33
C GLU A 25 -5.96 4.60 29.39
N HIS A 26 -6.42 3.67 30.24
CA HIS A 26 -6.08 3.05 31.55
C HIS A 26 -7.03 1.79 31.69
N PRO A 27 -7.05 0.89 32.72
CA PRO A 27 -6.20 0.69 33.89
C PRO A 27 -5.59 -0.72 34.07
N ARG A 28 -4.60 -0.74 35.00
CA ARG A 28 -3.91 -1.85 35.67
C ARG A 28 -4.35 -3.30 35.37
N GLY A 29 -3.38 -4.09 34.87
CA GLY A 29 -3.28 -5.52 35.18
C GLY A 29 -2.97 -6.41 33.99
N ALA A 30 -1.69 -6.52 33.62
CA ALA A 30 -1.14 -7.73 32.99
C ALA A 30 0.39 -7.67 33.01
N THR A 31 0.95 -8.57 33.80
CA THR A 31 2.32 -9.11 33.88
C THR A 31 3.38 -8.56 32.92
N GLN A 32 4.48 -8.07 33.51
CA GLN A 32 5.79 -7.91 32.89
C GLN A 32 6.29 -9.29 32.43
N GLU A 33 6.43 -9.50 31.11
CA GLU A 33 7.42 -10.45 30.60
C GLU A 33 8.72 -9.68 30.38
N GLU A 34 9.61 -9.79 31.37
CA GLU A 34 11.01 -9.46 31.25
C GLU A 34 11.67 -10.50 30.33
N VAL A 35 11.70 -10.22 29.02
CA VAL A 35 12.49 -11.03 28.10
C VAL A 35 13.95 -10.67 28.34
N ASN A 36 14.61 -11.48 29.16
CA ASN A 36 16.06 -11.48 29.33
C ASN A 36 16.77 -11.47 27.97
N PRO A 37 17.82 -10.65 27.79
CA PRO A 37 18.59 -10.65 26.55
C PRO A 37 19.33 -11.99 26.40
N PRO A 38 19.32 -12.64 25.22
CA PRO A 38 20.24 -13.75 24.99
C PRO A 38 21.68 -13.21 24.89
N GLU A 39 22.57 -13.79 25.70
CA GLU A 39 24.02 -13.60 25.69
C GLU A 39 24.64 -14.07 24.35
N SER A 40 25.36 -13.15 23.67
CA SER A 40 26.47 -13.24 22.68
C SER A 40 26.69 -14.53 21.84
N PRO A 41 26.96 -14.43 20.51
CA PRO A 41 28.24 -13.90 20.04
C PRO A 41 28.07 -12.67 19.14
N GLU A 42 28.34 -11.54 19.77
CA GLU A 42 28.60 -10.23 19.20
C GLU A 42 29.89 -10.26 18.35
N ASN A 43 29.93 -9.52 17.24
CA ASN A 43 31.13 -8.81 16.73
C ASN A 43 31.77 -9.14 15.35
N ARG A 44 31.11 -9.78 14.36
CA ARG A 44 31.62 -9.72 12.96
C ARG A 44 30.58 -9.61 11.83
N THR A 45 29.34 -10.04 12.02
CA THR A 45 28.31 -10.04 10.95
C THR A 45 27.33 -8.86 11.01
N ASN A 46 27.41 -8.02 12.04
CA ASN A 46 26.49 -6.89 12.23
C ASN A 46 26.87 -5.60 11.49
N MET A 47 28.00 -5.59 10.75
CA MET A 47 28.41 -4.42 9.97
C MET A 47 27.92 -4.41 8.51
N VAL A 48 27.35 -5.52 7.99
CA VAL A 48 26.82 -5.56 6.61
C VAL A 48 25.28 -5.44 6.58
N GLN A 49 24.58 -5.83 7.66
CA GLN A 49 23.11 -5.85 7.69
C GLN A 49 22.47 -4.48 8.02
N GLY A 50 23.24 -3.53 8.57
CA GLY A 50 22.73 -2.18 8.93
C GLY A 50 22.68 -1.22 7.74
N ASP A 51 23.75 -1.15 6.95
CA ASP A 51 23.85 -0.18 5.84
C ASP A 51 23.01 -0.57 4.61
N LEU A 52 22.83 -1.86 4.35
CA LEU A 52 22.08 -2.33 3.19
C LEU A 52 20.57 -2.07 3.33
N ILE A 53 20.01 -2.26 4.54
CA ILE A 53 18.57 -2.06 4.81
C ILE A 53 18.18 -0.58 4.73
N ASP A 54 19.05 0.34 5.18
CA ASP A 54 18.78 1.78 5.08
C ASP A 54 18.90 2.26 3.62
N GLY A 55 19.79 1.66 2.83
CA GLY A 55 19.89 1.89 1.39
C GLY A 55 18.64 1.43 0.62
N ASP A 56 18.14 0.22 0.90
CA ASP A 56 16.94 -0.31 0.25
C ASP A 56 15.71 0.56 0.50
N PHE A 57 15.54 1.05 1.73
CA PHE A 57 14.46 1.94 2.12
C PHE A 57 14.56 3.31 1.43
N LEU A 58 15.77 3.88 1.37
CA LEU A 58 16.02 5.14 0.67
C LEU A 58 15.72 5.01 -0.83
N VAL A 59 16.20 3.92 -1.45
CA VAL A 59 15.94 3.60 -2.85
C VAL A 59 14.44 3.44 -3.11
N PHE A 60 13.73 2.73 -2.24
CA PHE A 60 12.28 2.56 -2.33
C PHE A 60 11.54 3.91 -2.30
N ILE A 61 11.88 4.81 -1.37
CA ILE A 61 11.27 6.15 -1.28
C ILE A 61 11.55 6.96 -2.55
N ILE A 62 12.80 6.97 -3.02
CA ILE A 62 13.19 7.74 -4.21
C ILE A 62 12.43 7.23 -5.43
N ILE A 63 12.46 5.92 -5.70
CA ILE A 63 11.78 5.31 -6.85
C ILE A 63 10.27 5.54 -6.77
N THR A 64 9.67 5.34 -5.60
CA THR A 64 8.23 5.54 -5.41
C THR A 64 7.85 7.01 -5.62
N SER A 65 8.65 7.95 -5.12
CA SER A 65 8.42 9.39 -5.31
C SER A 65 8.52 9.81 -6.78
N ILE A 66 9.54 9.32 -7.51
CA ILE A 66 9.68 9.56 -8.95
C ILE A 66 8.51 8.94 -9.71
N SER A 67 8.07 7.74 -9.31
CA SER A 67 6.94 7.05 -9.93
C SER A 67 5.63 7.81 -9.73
N ILE A 68 5.41 8.40 -8.55
CA ILE A 68 4.27 9.29 -8.28
C ILE A 68 4.34 10.51 -9.19
N LEU A 69 5.49 11.19 -9.27
CA LEU A 69 5.65 12.38 -10.10
C LEU A 69 5.43 12.08 -11.58
N CYS A 70 6.13 11.09 -12.12
CA CYS A 70 6.02 10.69 -13.52
C CYS A 70 4.61 10.16 -13.84
N GLY A 71 4.05 9.32 -12.98
CA GLY A 71 2.71 8.76 -13.14
C GLY A 71 1.61 9.81 -13.08
N THR A 72 1.70 10.77 -12.14
CA THR A 72 0.72 11.86 -12.05
C THR A 72 0.81 12.82 -13.22
N VAL A 73 2.02 13.26 -13.58
CA VAL A 73 2.22 14.17 -14.72
C VAL A 73 1.81 13.49 -16.03
N GLY A 74 2.23 12.26 -16.27
CA GLY A 74 1.90 11.50 -17.47
C GLY A 74 0.39 11.28 -17.62
N ASN A 75 -0.27 10.78 -16.58
CA ASN A 75 -1.71 10.53 -16.64
C ASN A 75 -2.53 11.83 -16.66
N ALA A 76 -2.09 12.90 -15.98
CA ALA A 76 -2.74 14.20 -16.06
C ALA A 76 -2.62 14.83 -17.46
N LEU A 77 -1.45 14.71 -18.11
CA LEU A 77 -1.25 15.15 -19.49
C LEU A 77 -2.17 14.40 -20.46
N VAL A 78 -2.30 13.08 -20.28
CA VAL A 78 -3.24 12.27 -21.08
C VAL A 78 -4.66 12.83 -20.92
N ILE A 79 -5.12 13.07 -19.68
CA ILE A 79 -6.45 13.65 -19.44
C ILE A 79 -6.56 15.04 -20.09
N ALA A 80 -5.57 15.92 -19.91
CA ALA A 80 -5.59 17.28 -20.46
C ALA A 80 -5.67 17.31 -21.99
N VAL A 81 -4.87 16.49 -22.67
CA VAL A 81 -4.90 16.35 -24.14
C VAL A 81 -6.24 15.78 -24.60
N PHE A 82 -6.79 14.82 -23.87
CA PHE A 82 -8.08 14.22 -24.20
C PHE A 82 -9.27 15.16 -24.00
N VAL A 83 -9.23 15.99 -22.96
CA VAL A 83 -10.27 17.02 -22.69
C VAL A 83 -10.19 18.17 -23.69
N SER A 84 -8.98 18.55 -24.11
CA SER A 84 -8.75 19.63 -25.07
C SER A 84 -9.20 19.26 -26.50
N ASN A 85 -9.06 17.99 -26.88
CA ASN A 85 -9.40 17.55 -28.23
C ASN A 85 -10.88 17.10 -28.30
N LYS A 86 -11.72 17.68 -29.18
CA LYS A 86 -13.19 17.43 -29.22
C LYS A 86 -13.68 16.19 -30.00
N GLN A 87 -12.83 15.43 -30.69
CA GLN A 87 -13.33 14.30 -31.51
C GLN A 87 -13.78 13.09 -30.67
N HIS A 88 -15.04 12.67 -30.77
CA HIS A 88 -15.58 11.48 -30.09
C HIS A 88 -15.19 10.18 -30.81
N PHE A 89 -14.08 9.54 -30.42
CA PHE A 89 -13.75 8.17 -30.84
C PHE A 89 -13.91 7.17 -29.67
N PRO A 90 -14.39 5.94 -29.90
CA PRO A 90 -14.52 4.90 -28.85
C PRO A 90 -13.18 4.49 -28.22
N LYS A 91 -12.05 4.77 -28.88
CA LYS A 91 -10.70 4.62 -28.30
C LYS A 91 -10.43 5.60 -27.15
N ARG A 92 -11.11 6.75 -27.12
CA ARG A 92 -10.88 7.84 -26.16
C ARG A 92 -11.28 7.50 -24.74
N THR A 93 -12.45 6.87 -24.56
CA THR A 93 -13.00 6.55 -23.23
C THR A 93 -12.10 5.61 -22.46
N TYR A 94 -11.47 4.65 -23.14
CA TYR A 94 -10.59 3.67 -22.51
C TYR A 94 -9.27 4.27 -22.03
N ILE A 95 -8.64 5.11 -22.85
CA ILE A 95 -7.38 5.78 -22.48
C ILE A 95 -7.65 6.71 -21.29
N LEU A 96 -8.82 7.35 -21.28
CA LEU A 96 -9.28 8.15 -20.16
C LEU A 96 -9.55 7.31 -18.90
N THR A 97 -10.24 6.17 -19.02
CA THR A 97 -10.47 5.23 -17.90
C THR A 97 -9.15 4.75 -17.31
N LEU A 98 -8.17 4.41 -18.15
CA LEU A 98 -6.84 4.00 -17.73
C LEU A 98 -6.13 5.10 -16.95
N ALA A 99 -6.10 6.32 -17.49
CA ALA A 99 -5.45 7.46 -16.83
C ALA A 99 -6.09 7.80 -15.47
N VAL A 100 -7.41 7.66 -15.34
CA VAL A 100 -8.10 7.87 -14.06
C VAL A 100 -7.73 6.79 -13.04
N VAL A 101 -7.71 5.52 -13.44
CA VAL A 101 -7.38 4.41 -12.55
C VAL A 101 -5.94 4.53 -12.05
N ASP A 102 -4.99 4.84 -12.93
CA ASP A 102 -3.59 5.00 -12.57
C ASP A 102 -3.38 6.19 -11.62
N LEU A 103 -4.09 7.31 -11.82
CA LEU A 103 -4.06 8.43 -10.88
C LEU A 103 -4.58 8.05 -9.51
N VAL A 104 -5.69 7.32 -9.43
CA VAL A 104 -6.25 6.86 -8.14
C VAL A 104 -5.25 5.97 -7.41
N VAL A 105 -4.57 5.06 -8.13
CA VAL A 105 -3.56 4.18 -7.53
C VAL A 105 -2.34 4.98 -7.07
N MET A 106 -1.82 5.88 -7.90
CA MET A 106 -0.64 6.69 -7.54
C MET A 106 -0.92 7.63 -6.37
N VAL A 107 -2.14 8.17 -6.26
CA VAL A 107 -2.52 9.09 -5.18
C VAL A 107 -2.86 8.38 -3.87
N LEU A 108 -3.36 7.14 -3.90
CA LEU A 108 -3.79 6.44 -2.70
C LEU A 108 -2.80 5.37 -2.23
N VAL A 109 -2.30 4.53 -3.15
CA VAL A 109 -1.48 3.36 -2.80
C VAL A 109 -0.02 3.75 -2.54
N ALA A 110 0.54 4.62 -3.37
CA ALA A 110 1.94 5.01 -3.27
C ALA A 110 2.27 5.78 -1.97
N PRO A 111 1.52 6.81 -1.55
CA PRO A 111 1.79 7.47 -0.27
C PRO A 111 1.51 6.55 0.92
N TYR A 112 0.49 5.69 0.84
CA TYR A 112 0.28 4.68 1.87
C TYR A 112 1.47 3.74 2.03
N SER A 113 2.06 3.29 0.92
CA SER A 113 3.22 2.40 0.96
C SER A 113 4.41 3.06 1.67
N ILE A 114 4.62 4.37 1.45
CA ILE A 114 5.65 5.14 2.18
C ILE A 114 5.31 5.22 3.68
N VAL A 115 4.06 5.52 4.04
CA VAL A 115 3.61 5.60 5.45
C VAL A 115 3.75 4.26 6.17
N PHE A 116 3.48 3.15 5.47
CA PHE A 116 3.64 1.80 5.98
C PHE A 116 5.11 1.49 6.28
N GLU A 117 6.00 1.74 5.33
CA GLU A 117 7.44 1.52 5.51
C GLU A 117 8.05 2.42 6.60
N LEU A 118 7.52 3.64 6.77
CA LEU A 118 7.87 4.56 7.86
C LEU A 118 7.34 4.12 9.23
N ARG A 119 6.55 3.04 9.33
CA ARG A 119 5.96 2.51 10.58
C ARG A 119 5.14 3.54 11.37
N LEU A 120 4.49 4.46 10.66
CA LEU A 120 3.66 5.51 11.25
C LEU A 120 2.27 5.00 11.69
N VAL A 121 1.87 3.81 11.23
CA VAL A 121 0.58 3.20 11.58
C VAL A 121 0.70 2.45 12.91
N THR A 122 0.05 3.00 13.94
CA THR A 122 0.10 2.47 15.32
C THR A 122 -1.25 2.01 15.87
N ASN A 123 -2.34 2.34 15.19
CA ASN A 123 -3.68 1.89 15.56
C ASN A 123 -4.02 0.56 14.89
N ASP A 124 -4.54 -0.40 15.64
CA ASP A 124 -4.87 -1.74 15.14
C ASP A 124 -5.96 -1.71 14.06
N PHE A 125 -7.02 -0.91 14.30
CA PHE A 125 -8.07 -0.69 13.31
C PHE A 125 -7.54 -0.08 12.00
N LEU A 126 -6.63 0.90 12.09
CA LEU A 126 -6.04 1.53 10.90
C LEU A 126 -5.06 0.58 10.19
N CYS A 127 -4.30 -0.23 10.93
CA CYS A 127 -3.42 -1.26 10.37
C CYS A 127 -4.21 -2.25 9.50
N HIS A 128 -5.31 -2.79 10.02
CA HIS A 128 -6.17 -3.68 9.24
C HIS A 128 -6.81 -2.95 8.05
N ALA A 129 -7.46 -1.80 8.29
CA ALA A 129 -8.21 -1.10 7.26
C ALA A 129 -7.32 -0.65 6.10
N LEU A 130 -6.17 -0.04 6.39
CA LEU A 130 -5.28 0.47 5.37
C LEU A 130 -4.62 -0.67 4.56
N GLU A 131 -4.32 -1.80 5.19
CA GLU A 131 -3.73 -2.94 4.48
C GLU A 131 -4.75 -3.65 3.58
N ILE A 132 -6.01 -3.76 4.01
CA ILE A 132 -7.11 -4.22 3.16
C ILE A 132 -7.28 -3.27 1.97
N ILE A 133 -7.29 -1.96 2.20
CA ILE A 133 -7.43 -0.94 1.15
C ILE A 133 -6.29 -1.07 0.14
N ARG A 134 -5.04 -1.21 0.60
CA ARG A 134 -3.88 -1.39 -0.29
C ARG A 134 -4.03 -2.60 -1.21
N HIS A 135 -4.31 -3.77 -0.63
CA HIS A 135 -4.46 -5.00 -1.41
C HIS A 135 -5.64 -4.91 -2.38
N THR A 136 -6.75 -4.30 -1.93
CA THR A 136 -7.93 -4.08 -2.77
C THR A 136 -7.62 -3.17 -3.96
N LEU A 137 -6.96 -2.04 -3.74
CA LEU A 137 -6.68 -1.08 -4.81
C LEU A 137 -5.68 -1.62 -5.83
N ILE A 138 -4.64 -2.33 -5.38
CA ILE A 138 -3.65 -2.97 -6.27
C ILE A 138 -4.33 -4.06 -7.10
N GLY A 139 -5.09 -4.95 -6.46
CA GLY A 139 -5.80 -6.04 -7.15
C GLY A 139 -6.82 -5.50 -8.16
N TYR A 140 -7.62 -4.51 -7.76
CA TYR A 140 -8.59 -3.86 -8.62
C TYR A 140 -7.94 -3.20 -9.84
N SER A 141 -6.83 -2.47 -9.67
CA SER A 141 -6.11 -1.86 -10.79
C SER A 141 -5.64 -2.89 -11.81
N ASN A 142 -5.04 -3.98 -11.34
CA ASN A 142 -4.56 -5.07 -12.20
C ASN A 142 -5.71 -5.75 -12.97
N LEU A 143 -6.85 -5.98 -12.32
CA LEU A 143 -8.03 -6.54 -12.96
C LEU A 143 -8.60 -5.59 -14.02
N VAL A 144 -8.66 -4.29 -13.72
CA VAL A 144 -9.10 -3.29 -14.67
C VAL A 144 -8.16 -3.24 -15.88
N LEU A 145 -6.84 -3.23 -15.66
CA LEU A 145 -5.81 -3.28 -16.70
C LEU A 145 -5.94 -4.52 -17.59
N MET A 146 -6.18 -5.69 -16.98
CA MET A 146 -6.37 -6.94 -17.70
C MET A 146 -7.66 -6.94 -18.53
N PHE A 147 -8.76 -6.42 -17.97
CA PHE A 147 -10.02 -6.25 -18.70
C PHE A 147 -9.84 -5.33 -19.90
N ILE A 148 -9.17 -4.21 -19.67
CA ILE A 148 -8.76 -3.22 -20.66
C ILE A 148 -7.98 -3.91 -21.80
N ALA A 149 -6.91 -4.66 -21.48
CA ALA A 149 -6.13 -5.39 -22.49
C ALA A 149 -6.96 -6.44 -23.24
N SER A 150 -7.83 -7.18 -22.52
CA SER A 150 -8.68 -8.22 -23.11
C SER A 150 -9.70 -7.65 -24.09
N GLU A 151 -10.32 -6.50 -23.77
CA GLU A 151 -11.22 -5.82 -24.71
C GLU A 151 -10.51 -5.45 -26.00
N ARG A 152 -9.24 -5.01 -25.93
CA ARG A 152 -8.44 -4.67 -27.11
C ARG A 152 -8.05 -5.89 -27.92
N PHE A 153 -7.62 -6.95 -27.26
CA PHE A 153 -7.28 -8.20 -27.91
C PHE A 153 -8.49 -8.79 -28.65
N LEU A 154 -9.65 -8.81 -27.98
CA LEU A 154 -10.90 -9.28 -28.56
C LEU A 154 -11.29 -8.47 -29.79
N LEU A 155 -11.24 -7.13 -29.74
CA LEU A 155 -11.55 -6.27 -30.90
C LEU A 155 -10.70 -6.57 -32.14
N VAL A 156 -9.45 -7.01 -31.97
CA VAL A 156 -8.55 -7.36 -33.07
C VAL A 156 -8.83 -8.79 -33.58
N TRP A 157 -9.00 -9.74 -32.66
CA TRP A 157 -9.14 -11.16 -33.02
C TRP A 157 -10.52 -11.50 -33.55
N LYS A 158 -11.58 -10.95 -32.95
CA LYS A 158 -12.96 -11.06 -33.45
C LYS A 158 -13.68 -9.73 -33.26
N PRO A 159 -14.22 -9.09 -34.32
CA PRO A 159 -15.05 -7.89 -34.18
C PRO A 159 -16.37 -8.25 -33.47
N LEU A 160 -16.28 -8.50 -32.16
CA LEU A 160 -17.39 -8.76 -31.26
C LEU A 160 -18.23 -7.49 -31.18
N LYS A 161 -19.54 -7.69 -31.06
CA LYS A 161 -20.48 -6.59 -30.82
C LYS A 161 -19.98 -5.75 -29.66
N ILE A 162 -19.92 -4.44 -29.87
CA ILE A 162 -19.42 -3.45 -28.92
C ILE A 162 -20.02 -3.75 -27.54
N VAL A 163 -19.16 -4.09 -26.58
CA VAL A 163 -19.57 -4.34 -25.20
C VAL A 163 -20.26 -3.07 -24.69
N THR A 164 -21.52 -3.21 -24.28
CA THR A 164 -22.32 -2.04 -23.88
C THR A 164 -21.72 -1.36 -22.65
N ASN A 165 -21.90 -0.04 -22.53
CA ASN A 165 -21.44 0.73 -21.35
C ASN A 165 -21.99 0.17 -20.04
N ARG A 166 -23.19 -0.42 -20.06
CA ARG A 166 -23.80 -1.08 -18.89
C ARG A 166 -23.00 -2.30 -18.45
N THR A 167 -22.65 -3.18 -19.39
CA THR A 167 -21.83 -4.37 -19.10
C THR A 167 -20.46 -3.97 -18.54
N LYS A 168 -19.80 -2.97 -19.12
CA LYS A 168 -18.50 -2.47 -18.62
C LYS A 168 -18.59 -1.97 -17.18
N ARG A 169 -19.62 -1.18 -16.85
CA ARG A 169 -19.85 -0.70 -15.47
C ARG A 169 -20.07 -1.84 -14.49
N VAL A 170 -20.87 -2.84 -14.88
CA VAL A 170 -21.11 -4.03 -14.05
C VAL A 170 -19.81 -4.82 -13.83
N CYS A 171 -19.00 -5.02 -14.87
CA CYS A 171 -17.69 -5.68 -14.74
C CYS A 171 -16.76 -4.91 -13.80
N ILE A 172 -16.66 -3.59 -13.95
CA ILE A 172 -15.82 -2.73 -13.10
C ILE A 172 -16.25 -2.83 -11.62
N ILE A 173 -17.54 -2.71 -11.33
CA ILE A 173 -18.06 -2.86 -9.97
C ILE A 173 -17.81 -4.28 -9.45
N GLY A 174 -18.00 -5.29 -10.30
CA GLY A 174 -17.71 -6.69 -9.99
C GLY A 174 -16.24 -6.93 -9.62
N PHE A 175 -15.29 -6.35 -10.36
CA PHE A 175 -13.87 -6.43 -10.04
C PHE A 175 -13.53 -5.77 -8.71
N PHE A 176 -14.18 -4.65 -8.38
CA PHE A 176 -13.98 -4.00 -7.09
C PHE A 176 -14.44 -4.92 -5.94
N ILE A 177 -15.63 -5.50 -6.04
CA ILE A 177 -16.17 -6.44 -5.04
C ILE A 177 -15.28 -7.68 -4.94
N PHE A 178 -14.88 -8.26 -6.07
CA PHE A 178 -14.00 -9.42 -6.11
C PHE A 178 -12.65 -9.12 -5.46
N SER A 179 -12.07 -7.95 -5.71
CA SER A 179 -10.80 -7.56 -5.11
C SER A 179 -10.90 -7.37 -3.60
N ILE A 180 -12.02 -6.86 -3.08
CA ILE A 180 -12.27 -6.79 -1.63
C ILE A 180 -12.34 -8.19 -1.02
N ALA A 181 -13.06 -9.11 -1.67
CA ALA A 181 -13.17 -10.49 -1.19
C ALA A 181 -11.79 -11.17 -1.12
N CYS A 182 -10.95 -10.98 -2.14
CA CYS A 182 -9.57 -11.49 -2.16
C CYS A 182 -8.63 -10.80 -1.15
N ALA A 183 -8.88 -9.54 -0.79
CA ALA A 183 -8.09 -8.79 0.19
C ALA A 183 -8.49 -9.07 1.65
N SER A 184 -9.68 -9.65 1.87
CA SER A 184 -10.21 -9.93 3.22
C SER A 184 -9.28 -10.80 4.10
N PRO A 185 -8.59 -11.83 3.58
CA PRO A 185 -7.65 -12.62 4.39
C PRO A 185 -6.47 -11.80 4.92
N SER A 186 -6.07 -10.72 4.23
CA SER A 186 -4.98 -9.85 4.68
C SER A 186 -5.31 -9.20 6.03
N ALA A 187 -6.59 -8.95 6.33
CA ALA A 187 -7.01 -8.42 7.63
C ALA A 187 -6.67 -9.34 8.81
N ALA A 188 -6.64 -10.66 8.59
CA ALA A 188 -6.35 -11.63 9.64
C ALA A 188 -4.84 -11.81 9.88
N VAL A 189 -4.01 -11.43 8.91
CA VAL A 189 -2.56 -11.67 8.91
C VAL A 189 -1.79 -10.50 9.51
N TYR A 190 -2.25 -9.27 9.30
CA TYR A 190 -1.58 -8.07 9.78
C TYR A 190 -2.14 -7.66 11.13
N LYS A 191 -1.30 -7.26 12.08
CA LYS A 191 -1.68 -6.72 13.38
C LYS A 191 -0.69 -5.67 13.85
N THR A 192 -1.10 -4.82 14.78
CA THR A 192 -0.15 -3.96 15.49
C THR A 192 0.69 -4.74 16.49
N LYS A 193 2.00 -4.49 16.50
CA LYS A 193 2.96 -5.11 17.42
C LYS A 193 3.61 -4.06 18.30
N LYS A 194 3.78 -4.39 19.58
CA LYS A 194 4.57 -3.60 20.53
C LYS A 194 6.00 -4.15 20.58
N LYS A 195 7.00 -3.29 20.37
CA LYS A 195 8.43 -3.59 20.59
C LYS A 195 9.00 -2.56 21.56
N ALA A 196 9.26 -2.97 22.80
CA ALA A 196 9.56 -2.08 23.92
C ALA A 196 8.47 -1.00 24.08
N HIS A 197 8.79 0.27 23.81
CA HIS A 197 7.87 1.41 23.90
C HIS A 197 7.28 1.84 22.54
N TRP A 198 7.54 1.11 21.46
CA TRP A 198 7.12 1.46 20.10
C TRP A 198 6.05 0.52 19.57
N CYS A 199 5.16 1.03 18.72
CA CYS A 199 4.16 0.24 18.02
C CYS A 199 4.28 0.38 16.50
N PHE A 200 4.06 -0.71 15.77
CA PHE A 200 4.03 -0.71 14.31
C PHE A 200 3.12 -1.83 13.77
N CYS A 201 2.57 -1.61 12.57
CA CYS A 201 1.79 -2.59 11.84
C CYS A 201 2.71 -3.64 11.17
N GLY A 202 2.40 -4.93 11.30
CA GLY A 202 3.18 -6.00 10.65
C GLY A 202 2.50 -7.36 10.72
N ILE A 203 3.09 -8.35 10.04
CA ILE A 203 2.53 -9.71 9.94
C ILE A 203 2.63 -10.44 11.28
N ASP A 204 1.53 -11.02 11.76
CA ASP A 204 1.48 -11.89 12.93
C ASP A 204 2.12 -13.26 12.61
N PRO A 205 3.26 -13.63 13.22
CA PRO A 205 3.93 -14.89 12.95
C PRO A 205 3.10 -16.11 13.40
N TYR A 206 2.10 -15.92 14.26
CA TYR A 206 1.23 -16.99 14.74
C TYR A 206 -0.03 -17.20 13.89
N ALA A 207 -0.26 -16.37 12.86
CA ALA A 207 -1.39 -16.53 11.93
C ALA A 207 -1.29 -17.80 11.04
N LYS A 208 -0.15 -18.53 11.08
CA LYS A 208 0.11 -19.77 10.32
C LYS A 208 0.28 -21.02 11.19
N ARG A 209 -0.62 -21.26 12.15
CA ARG A 209 -0.80 -22.64 12.66
C ARG A 209 -2.25 -23.10 12.49
N PRO A 210 -2.63 -23.65 11.31
CA PRO A 210 -3.70 -24.63 11.30
C PRO A 210 -3.28 -25.79 12.22
N LYS A 211 -4.13 -26.14 13.18
CA LYS A 211 -4.03 -27.39 13.94
C LYS A 211 -4.39 -28.56 13.05
#